data_AF-A0AAD7UQT3-F1
#
_entry.id   AF-A0AAD7UQT3-F1
#
_cell.length_a   1.000
_cell.length_b   1.000
_cell.length_c   1.000
_cell.angle_alpha   90.00
_cell.angle_beta   90.00
_cell.angle_gamma   90.00
#
_symmetry.space_group_name_H-M   'P 1'
#
loop_
_entity.id
_entity.type
_entity.pdbx_description
1 polymer ?
#
loop_
_entity_poly.entity_id
_entity_poly.type
_entity_poly.pdbx_seq_one_letter_code
_entity_poly.pdbx_strand_id
1 'polypeptide(L)'
;MVSHVAPSTTTTTRRRRRPEEEAEEALHVACCRGDYATAHALVNCGVDVNNASDEEGQTPLMETAAHNHADLARLLLEFGLDILRFVDRVTSDESSAFFVVGRSGYVDPSELKETMRADVDQTDYYGRSALWIAARNGFVDVARLCLDHGACVDLVSESGRSPLFIACRLGHLDVACLLLSCGADANLRTKFGAAPLDAACQVQGDLAVGLAATLVDVGGADLDFSGTGCTPLFTACSLGHVTLAKLLLDRGADVDIKAKNGFTCLDVAIRSRHDDSEPTKLRRLLLESLLLEHGAKL
;
A
#
# COMPACT_ATOMS: atom_id res chain seq x y z
N MET A 1 -56.10 -2.54 -42.29
CA MET A 1 -54.73 -2.44 -42.84
C MET A 1 -53.80 -2.22 -41.67
N VAL A 2 -53.08 -3.27 -41.27
CA VAL A 2 -52.27 -3.31 -40.06
C VAL A 2 -50.94 -2.59 -40.33
N SER A 3 -50.62 -1.61 -39.50
CA SER A 3 -49.39 -0.84 -39.50
C SER A 3 -48.20 -1.72 -39.11
N HIS A 4 -47.34 -2.07 -40.06
CA HIS A 4 -46.00 -2.60 -39.76
C HIS A 4 -45.00 -1.44 -39.78
N VAL A 5 -44.64 -0.98 -38.58
CA VAL A 5 -43.45 -0.15 -38.34
C VAL A 5 -42.24 -1.09 -38.37
N ALA A 6 -41.31 -0.88 -39.29
CA ALA A 6 -40.02 -1.55 -39.29
C ALA A 6 -39.13 -0.94 -38.19
N PRO A 7 -38.44 -1.74 -37.36
CA PRO A 7 -37.50 -1.20 -36.38
C PRO A 7 -36.22 -0.76 -37.10
N SER A 8 -35.87 0.51 -36.90
CA SER A 8 -34.57 1.06 -37.27
C SER A 8 -33.48 0.41 -36.42
N THR A 9 -32.71 -0.49 -37.02
CA THR A 9 -31.47 -1.01 -36.45
C THR A 9 -30.42 0.09 -36.46
N THR A 10 -30.39 0.88 -35.39
CA THR A 10 -29.24 1.70 -35.01
C THR A 10 -28.09 0.75 -34.69
N THR A 11 -27.35 0.40 -35.75
CA THR A 11 -26.11 -0.34 -35.65
C THR A 11 -25.11 0.64 -35.04
N THR A 12 -25.01 0.63 -33.71
CA THR A 12 -23.99 1.37 -32.96
C THR A 12 -22.63 0.90 -33.45
N THR A 13 -22.09 1.61 -34.43
CA THR A 13 -20.72 1.44 -34.92
C THR A 13 -19.82 1.86 -33.77
N ARG A 14 -19.44 0.89 -32.92
CA ARG A 14 -18.34 1.03 -31.98
C ARG A 14 -17.15 1.50 -32.82
N ARG A 15 -16.76 2.77 -32.68
CA ARG A 15 -15.56 3.32 -33.32
C ARG A 15 -14.44 2.30 -33.12
N ARG A 16 -13.81 1.84 -34.20
CA ARG A 16 -12.60 1.00 -34.08
C ARG A 16 -11.59 1.82 -33.26
N ARG A 17 -11.12 1.25 -32.15
CA ARG A 17 -10.07 1.85 -31.32
C ARG A 17 -8.80 1.98 -32.16
N ARG A 18 -7.95 2.94 -31.81
CA ARG A 18 -6.66 3.07 -32.50
C ARG A 18 -5.80 1.83 -32.17
N PRO A 19 -4.92 1.37 -33.08
CA PRO A 19 -4.07 0.20 -32.82
C PRO A 19 -3.20 0.34 -31.56
N GLU A 20 -2.80 1.57 -31.22
CA GLU A 20 -2.05 1.93 -30.03
C GLU A 20 -2.86 1.68 -28.75
N GLU A 21 -4.11 2.16 -28.70
CA GLU A 21 -5.04 1.93 -27.58
C GLU A 21 -5.33 0.44 -27.35
N GLU A 22 -5.37 -0.36 -28.43
CA GLU A 22 -5.54 -1.81 -28.34
C GLU A 22 -4.30 -2.51 -27.75
N ALA A 23 -3.10 -2.02 -28.03
CA ALA A 23 -1.85 -2.57 -27.51
C ALA A 23 -1.63 -2.20 -26.03
N GLU A 24 -1.99 -0.98 -25.64
CA GLU A 24 -2.01 -0.51 -24.25
C GLU A 24 -2.98 -1.34 -23.40
N GLU A 25 -4.21 -1.54 -23.89
CA GLU A 25 -5.21 -2.40 -23.24
C GLU A 25 -4.72 -3.86 -23.14
N ALA A 26 -4.08 -4.37 -24.19
CA ALA A 26 -3.51 -5.72 -24.18
C ALA A 26 -2.40 -5.88 -23.13
N LEU A 27 -1.59 -4.83 -22.89
CA LEU A 27 -0.55 -4.84 -21.87
C LEU A 27 -1.16 -4.91 -20.46
N HIS A 28 -2.19 -4.10 -20.21
CA HIS A 28 -2.93 -4.14 -18.96
C HIS A 28 -3.53 -5.53 -18.70
N VAL A 29 -4.19 -6.11 -19.70
CA VAL A 29 -4.79 -7.46 -19.61
C VAL A 29 -3.74 -8.55 -19.41
N ALA A 30 -2.56 -8.44 -20.05
CA ALA A 30 -1.47 -9.37 -19.84
C ALA A 30 -0.96 -9.31 -18.40
N CYS A 31 -0.83 -8.10 -17.83
CA CYS A 31 -0.43 -7.90 -16.44
C CYS A 31 -1.47 -8.45 -15.45
N CYS A 32 -2.75 -8.21 -15.70
CA CYS A 32 -3.87 -8.78 -14.94
C CYS A 32 -3.84 -10.32 -14.89
N ARG A 33 -3.48 -10.96 -16.01
CA ARG A 33 -3.47 -12.42 -16.13
C ARG A 33 -2.16 -13.08 -15.72
N GLY A 34 -1.12 -12.30 -15.43
CA GLY A 34 0.22 -12.83 -15.21
C GLY A 34 0.89 -13.36 -16.49
N ASP A 35 0.45 -12.93 -17.68
CA ASP A 35 1.01 -13.37 -18.96
C ASP A 35 2.31 -12.63 -19.29
N TYR A 36 3.40 -13.13 -18.72
CA TYR A 36 4.74 -12.60 -18.91
C TYR A 36 5.16 -12.53 -20.38
N ALA A 37 4.86 -13.57 -21.17
CA ALA A 37 5.33 -13.64 -22.55
C ALA A 37 4.69 -12.54 -23.40
N THR A 38 3.38 -12.34 -23.25
CA THR A 38 2.65 -11.28 -23.96
C THR A 38 3.06 -9.90 -23.47
N ALA A 39 3.17 -9.68 -22.15
CA ALA A 39 3.61 -8.41 -21.60
C ALA A 39 5.03 -8.06 -22.08
N HIS A 40 5.96 -9.01 -22.02
CA HIS A 40 7.33 -8.84 -22.50
C HIS A 40 7.37 -8.50 -24.00
N ALA A 41 6.57 -9.16 -24.83
CA ALA A 41 6.48 -8.83 -26.25
C ALA A 41 5.94 -7.42 -26.48
N LEU A 42 4.91 -7.01 -25.75
CA LEU A 42 4.29 -5.69 -25.89
C LEU A 42 5.21 -4.55 -25.45
N VAL A 43 5.91 -4.70 -24.31
CA VAL A 43 6.86 -3.68 -23.86
C VAL A 43 8.06 -3.58 -24.83
N ASN A 44 8.54 -4.71 -25.39
CA ASN A 44 9.56 -4.69 -26.45
C ASN A 44 9.11 -4.02 -27.75
N CYS A 45 7.80 -4.00 -28.03
CA CYS A 45 7.24 -3.29 -29.18
C CYS A 45 7.12 -1.77 -28.95
N GLY A 46 7.51 -1.27 -27.77
CA GLY A 46 7.48 0.16 -27.44
C GLY A 46 6.11 0.67 -26.99
N VAL A 47 5.26 -0.20 -26.43
CA VAL A 47 4.02 0.23 -25.77
C VAL A 47 4.36 1.07 -24.55
N ASP A 48 3.75 2.25 -24.43
CA ASP A 48 3.89 3.09 -23.25
C ASP A 48 3.17 2.45 -22.05
N VAL A 49 3.96 2.04 -21.06
CA VAL A 49 3.50 1.35 -19.86
C VAL A 49 2.68 2.26 -18.93
N ASN A 50 2.77 3.58 -19.09
CA ASN A 50 2.09 4.57 -18.26
C ASN A 50 0.73 5.00 -18.82
N ASN A 51 0.58 5.04 -20.15
CA ASN A 51 -0.71 5.37 -20.79
C ASN A 51 -1.67 4.20 -20.83
N ALA A 52 -1.16 2.97 -20.70
CA ALA A 52 -1.98 1.80 -20.45
C ALA A 52 -2.67 1.97 -19.08
N SER A 53 -3.89 2.50 -19.05
CA SER A 53 -4.69 2.52 -17.84
C SER A 53 -6.12 2.07 -18.11
N ASP A 54 -6.73 1.36 -17.16
CA ASP A 54 -8.13 0.96 -17.27
C ASP A 54 -9.11 2.12 -16.99
N GLU A 55 -10.41 1.84 -17.01
CA GLU A 55 -11.46 2.82 -16.70
C GLU A 55 -11.42 3.33 -15.25
N GLU A 56 -10.63 2.71 -14.36
CA GLU A 56 -10.37 3.09 -12.98
C GLU A 56 -8.97 3.74 -12.78
N GLY A 57 -8.23 3.97 -13.87
CA GLY A 57 -6.89 4.55 -13.82
C GLY A 57 -5.84 3.60 -13.27
N GLN A 58 -6.11 2.29 -13.22
CA GLN A 58 -5.10 1.28 -12.86
C GLN A 58 -4.07 1.16 -13.96
N THR A 59 -2.80 1.27 -13.60
CA THR A 59 -1.68 1.03 -14.53
C THR A 59 -1.28 -0.45 -14.53
N PRO A 60 -0.58 -0.95 -15.57
CA PRO A 60 0.03 -2.27 -15.58
C PRO A 60 0.82 -2.58 -14.30
N LEU A 61 1.56 -1.59 -13.79
CA LEU A 61 2.33 -1.77 -12.55
C LEU A 61 1.42 -1.98 -11.34
N MET A 62 0.33 -1.22 -11.21
CA MET A 62 -0.67 -1.45 -10.16
C MET A 62 -1.32 -2.82 -10.29
N GLU A 63 -1.58 -3.27 -11.50
CA GLU A 63 -2.21 -4.56 -11.76
C GLU A 63 -1.29 -5.72 -11.34
N THR A 64 0.01 -5.61 -11.60
CA THR A 64 1.00 -6.57 -11.07
C THR A 64 1.07 -6.55 -9.54
N ALA A 65 0.93 -5.38 -8.92
CA ALA A 65 0.84 -5.22 -7.47
C ALA A 65 -0.48 -5.73 -6.89
N ALA A 66 -1.57 -5.74 -7.66
CA ALA A 66 -2.86 -6.29 -7.24
C ALA A 66 -2.86 -7.82 -7.23
N HIS A 67 -2.05 -8.45 -8.09
CA HIS A 67 -2.05 -9.91 -8.31
C HIS A 67 -0.76 -10.63 -7.91
N ASN A 68 0.18 -9.92 -7.26
CA ASN A 68 1.47 -10.45 -6.82
C ASN A 68 2.36 -10.97 -7.97
N HIS A 69 2.33 -10.31 -9.12
CA HIS A 69 3.17 -10.69 -10.25
C HIS A 69 4.53 -9.98 -10.19
N ALA A 70 5.38 -10.36 -9.24
CA ALA A 70 6.68 -9.72 -9.01
C ALA A 70 7.60 -9.74 -10.25
N ASP A 71 7.57 -10.79 -11.06
CA ASP A 71 8.37 -10.88 -12.29
C ASP A 71 7.90 -9.89 -13.35
N LEU A 72 6.60 -9.67 -13.46
CA LEU A 72 6.03 -8.64 -14.34
C LEU A 72 6.25 -7.24 -13.78
N ALA A 73 6.16 -7.06 -12.46
CA ALA A 73 6.50 -5.79 -11.81
C ALA A 73 7.97 -5.43 -12.08
N ARG A 74 8.89 -6.41 -11.96
CA ARG A 74 10.29 -6.25 -12.39
C ARG A 74 10.38 -5.88 -13.85
N LEU A 75 9.74 -6.64 -14.73
CA LEU A 75 9.74 -6.36 -16.16
C LEU A 75 9.35 -4.90 -16.45
N LEU A 76 8.25 -4.41 -15.87
CA LEU A 76 7.76 -3.06 -16.08
C LEU A 76 8.66 -1.98 -15.48
N LEU A 77 9.31 -2.26 -14.35
CA LEU A 77 10.24 -1.34 -13.68
C LEU A 77 11.65 -1.34 -14.31
N GLU A 78 12.09 -2.49 -14.83
CA GLU A 78 13.40 -2.71 -15.45
C GLU A 78 13.43 -2.39 -16.95
N PHE A 79 12.30 -2.49 -17.66
CA PHE A 79 12.19 -1.92 -19.00
C PHE A 79 12.30 -0.40 -18.87
N GLY A 80 13.50 0.11 -19.17
CA GLY A 80 13.98 1.45 -18.86
C GLY A 80 15.43 1.47 -18.34
N LEU A 81 15.85 0.43 -17.62
CA LEU A 81 17.21 0.25 -17.09
C LEU A 81 18.19 -0.37 -18.10
N ASP A 82 17.72 -1.26 -18.99
CA ASP A 82 18.61 -1.95 -19.94
C ASP A 82 19.17 -1.04 -21.03
N ILE A 83 18.50 0.06 -21.36
CA ILE A 83 19.03 1.07 -22.28
C ILE A 83 20.25 1.77 -21.66
N LEU A 84 20.19 2.14 -20.37
CA LEU A 84 21.31 2.83 -19.70
C LEU A 84 22.48 1.90 -19.41
N ARG A 85 22.21 0.64 -19.07
CA ARG A 85 23.25 -0.35 -18.78
C ARG A 85 24.03 -0.77 -20.03
N PHE A 86 23.44 -0.64 -21.21
CA PHE A 86 24.13 -0.83 -22.49
C PHE A 86 25.03 0.35 -22.86
N VAL A 87 24.65 1.57 -22.48
CA VAL A 87 25.43 2.81 -22.72
C VAL A 87 26.71 2.82 -21.89
N ASP A 88 26.68 2.38 -20.62
CA ASP A 88 27.87 2.37 -19.74
C ASP A 88 28.95 1.35 -20.14
N ARG A 89 28.57 0.26 -20.82
CA ARG A 89 29.53 -0.82 -21.15
C ARG A 89 30.30 -0.61 -22.44
N VAL A 90 29.85 0.28 -23.33
CA VAL A 90 30.39 0.33 -24.70
C VAL A 90 31.18 1.61 -24.99
N THR A 91 31.02 2.72 -24.26
CA THR A 91 31.66 3.96 -24.72
C THR A 91 32.07 4.94 -23.62
N SER A 92 33.37 5.26 -23.56
CA SER A 92 33.90 6.49 -22.94
C SER A 92 33.67 7.74 -23.80
N ASP A 93 32.88 7.64 -24.87
CA ASP A 93 32.60 8.69 -25.84
C ASP A 93 31.11 8.69 -26.19
N GLU A 94 30.41 9.78 -25.84
CA GLU A 94 28.99 10.01 -26.07
C GLU A 94 28.55 9.79 -27.55
N SER A 95 29.50 9.83 -28.48
CA SER A 95 29.26 9.69 -29.92
C SER A 95 29.02 8.25 -30.39
N SER A 96 29.47 7.22 -29.66
CA SER A 96 29.31 5.82 -30.08
C SER A 96 28.02 5.16 -29.56
N ALA A 97 27.37 5.72 -28.54
CA ALA A 97 26.02 5.32 -28.11
C ALA A 97 24.98 5.54 -29.22
N PHE A 98 25.19 6.56 -30.05
CA PHE A 98 24.36 6.91 -31.20
C PHE A 98 24.38 5.88 -32.33
N PHE A 99 25.45 5.07 -32.45
CA PHE A 99 25.66 4.23 -33.64
C PHE A 99 24.99 2.84 -33.54
N VAL A 100 24.74 2.33 -32.33
CA VAL A 100 24.22 0.96 -32.13
C VAL A 100 22.70 0.86 -32.33
N VAL A 101 21.97 1.97 -32.28
CA VAL A 101 20.51 2.03 -32.61
C VAL A 101 20.27 1.99 -34.13
N GLY A 102 21.32 2.15 -34.94
CA GLY A 102 21.27 2.31 -36.40
C GLY A 102 21.04 1.05 -37.24
N ARG A 103 20.14 0.14 -36.83
CA ARG A 103 19.60 -0.89 -37.75
C ARG A 103 18.07 -0.97 -37.86
N SER A 104 17.33 -0.13 -37.16
CA SER A 104 15.88 0.00 -37.36
C SER A 104 15.39 1.39 -36.97
N GLY A 105 15.38 2.33 -37.93
CA GLY A 105 14.69 3.61 -37.80
C GLY A 105 15.34 4.61 -36.83
N TYR A 106 15.50 5.85 -37.27
CA TYR A 106 15.96 6.93 -36.41
C TYR A 106 14.91 7.19 -35.32
N VAL A 107 15.27 6.97 -34.05
CA VAL A 107 14.54 7.51 -32.89
C VAL A 107 15.50 8.48 -32.22
N ASP A 108 15.09 9.72 -32.05
CA ASP A 108 15.91 10.76 -31.42
C ASP A 108 16.21 10.36 -29.96
N PRO A 109 17.47 10.33 -29.49
CA PRO A 109 17.77 10.00 -28.09
C PRO A 109 17.19 11.00 -27.07
N SER A 110 16.73 12.17 -27.51
CA SER A 110 15.93 13.08 -26.68
C SER A 110 14.46 12.67 -26.58
N GLU A 111 13.91 11.98 -27.58
CA GLU A 111 12.57 11.35 -27.57
C GLU A 111 12.59 9.98 -26.86
N LEU A 112 13.75 9.30 -26.81
CA LEU A 112 13.94 8.04 -26.08
C LEU A 112 13.87 8.18 -24.55
N LYS A 113 13.83 9.43 -24.05
CA LYS A 113 14.03 9.76 -22.63
C LYS A 113 12.74 9.96 -21.84
N GLU A 114 11.60 10.15 -22.51
CA GLU A 114 10.33 10.48 -21.84
C GLU A 114 9.36 9.29 -21.68
N THR A 115 9.49 8.20 -22.45
CA THR A 115 8.36 7.26 -22.65
C THR A 115 8.60 5.81 -22.18
N MET A 116 9.61 5.52 -21.37
CA MET A 116 9.99 4.12 -21.09
C MET A 116 10.01 3.71 -19.62
N ARG A 117 10.01 4.64 -18.67
CA ARG A 117 10.03 4.27 -17.24
C ARG A 117 8.60 4.24 -16.70
N ALA A 118 8.16 3.10 -16.16
CA ALA A 118 6.96 3.06 -15.36
C ALA A 118 7.12 4.05 -14.19
N ASP A 119 6.24 5.06 -14.13
CA ASP A 119 6.21 5.98 -13.01
C ASP A 119 5.65 5.22 -11.79
N VAL A 120 6.55 4.84 -10.91
CA VAL A 120 6.27 4.01 -9.73
C VAL A 120 5.29 4.69 -8.75
N ASP A 121 5.18 6.01 -8.83
CA ASP A 121 4.33 6.83 -7.97
C ASP A 121 3.03 7.28 -8.65
N GLN A 122 2.73 6.80 -9.86
CA GLN A 122 1.40 6.97 -10.42
C GLN A 122 0.33 6.38 -9.50
N THR A 123 -0.83 7.02 -9.50
CA THR A 123 -1.96 6.65 -8.66
C THR A 123 -3.24 6.52 -9.48
N ASP A 124 -4.08 5.57 -9.08
CA ASP A 124 -5.44 5.48 -9.60
C ASP A 124 -6.35 6.64 -9.12
N TYR A 125 -7.62 6.63 -9.49
CA TYR A 125 -8.59 7.66 -9.05
C TYR A 125 -8.78 7.76 -7.54
N TYR A 126 -8.35 6.77 -6.75
CA TYR A 126 -8.43 6.79 -5.29
C TYR A 126 -7.08 7.19 -4.65
N GLY A 127 -6.11 7.63 -5.44
CA GLY A 127 -4.78 8.01 -4.99
C GLY A 127 -3.92 6.81 -4.58
N ARG A 128 -4.27 5.58 -5.02
CA ARG A 128 -3.53 4.37 -4.63
C ARG A 128 -2.42 4.12 -5.64
N SER A 129 -1.17 4.09 -5.16
CA SER A 129 -0.01 3.68 -5.96
C SER A 129 0.20 2.16 -5.95
N ALA A 130 1.09 1.66 -6.79
CA ALA A 130 1.49 0.25 -6.79
C ALA A 130 2.03 -0.21 -5.42
N LEU A 131 2.83 0.64 -4.75
CA LEU A 131 3.31 0.36 -3.39
C LEU A 131 2.15 0.27 -2.39
N TRP A 132 1.16 1.17 -2.48
CA TRP A 132 -0.02 1.13 -1.62
C TRP A 132 -0.82 -0.17 -1.81
N ILE A 133 -1.00 -0.60 -3.06
CA ILE A 133 -1.74 -1.83 -3.41
C ILE A 133 -0.99 -3.06 -2.91
N ALA A 134 0.33 -3.13 -3.14
CA ALA A 134 1.17 -4.21 -2.62
C ALA A 134 1.11 -4.27 -1.09
N ALA A 135 1.14 -3.12 -0.42
CA ALA A 135 1.05 -3.04 1.04
C ALA A 135 -0.32 -3.47 1.58
N ARG A 136 -1.40 -3.15 0.87
CA ARG A 136 -2.75 -3.61 1.20
C ARG A 136 -2.89 -5.13 1.11
N ASN A 137 -2.23 -5.77 0.15
CA ASN A 137 -2.36 -7.21 -0.09
C ASN A 137 -1.29 -8.05 0.62
N GLY A 138 -0.29 -7.42 1.24
CA GLY A 138 0.79 -8.10 1.93
C GLY A 138 1.89 -8.63 1.00
N PHE A 139 2.01 -8.10 -0.21
CA PHE A 139 2.96 -8.58 -1.21
C PHE A 139 4.33 -7.92 -1.02
N VAL A 140 5.14 -8.52 -0.15
CA VAL A 140 6.47 -8.01 0.25
C VAL A 140 7.41 -7.85 -0.95
N ASP A 141 7.41 -8.79 -1.88
CA ASP A 141 8.32 -8.76 -3.03
C ASP A 141 7.99 -7.61 -3.98
N VAL A 142 6.71 -7.38 -4.27
CA VAL A 142 6.28 -6.24 -5.11
C VAL A 142 6.52 -4.92 -4.39
N ALA A 143 6.22 -4.84 -3.09
CA ALA A 143 6.51 -3.65 -2.29
C ALA A 143 8.02 -3.31 -2.30
N ARG A 144 8.88 -4.32 -2.16
CA ARG A 144 10.33 -4.16 -2.24
C ARG A 144 10.76 -3.65 -3.60
N LEU A 145 10.22 -4.22 -4.68
CA LEU A 145 10.53 -3.77 -6.03
C LEU A 145 10.15 -2.31 -6.27
N CYS A 146 8.97 -1.89 -5.83
CA CYS A 146 8.57 -0.49 -5.90
C CYS A 146 9.56 0.42 -5.15
N LEU A 147 9.92 0.06 -3.92
CA LEU A 147 10.85 0.84 -3.09
C LEU A 147 12.26 0.90 -3.68
N ASP A 148 12.78 -0.23 -4.18
CA ASP A 148 14.09 -0.31 -4.85
C ASP A 148 14.14 0.58 -6.11
N HIS A 149 13.00 0.84 -6.74
CA HIS A 149 12.86 1.72 -7.92
C HIS A 149 12.45 3.16 -7.57
N GLY A 150 12.49 3.52 -6.29
CA GLY A 150 12.32 4.90 -5.82
C GLY A 150 10.88 5.32 -5.54
N ALA A 151 9.97 4.37 -5.26
CA ALA A 151 8.62 4.69 -4.81
C ALA A 151 8.66 5.59 -3.57
N CYS A 152 7.82 6.63 -3.57
CA CYS A 152 7.59 7.45 -2.39
C CYS A 152 6.90 6.61 -1.31
N VAL A 153 7.67 6.27 -0.27
CA VAL A 153 7.26 5.37 0.83
C VAL A 153 5.99 5.85 1.55
N ASP A 154 5.78 7.17 1.60
CA ASP A 154 4.69 7.83 2.31
C ASP A 154 3.61 8.39 1.38
N LEU A 155 3.56 7.99 0.11
CA LEU A 155 2.52 8.41 -0.82
C LEU A 155 1.13 7.92 -0.37
N VAL A 156 0.26 8.85 -0.02
CA VAL A 156 -1.05 8.55 0.58
C VAL A 156 -2.17 8.48 -0.45
N SER A 157 -3.12 7.56 -0.21
CA SER A 157 -4.43 7.56 -0.91
C SER A 157 -5.23 8.84 -0.66
N GLU A 158 -6.30 9.04 -1.42
CA GLU A 158 -7.26 10.14 -1.21
C GLU A 158 -7.84 10.17 0.20
N SER A 159 -7.87 9.05 0.92
CA SER A 159 -8.32 8.99 2.33
C SER A 159 -7.23 9.36 3.35
N GLY A 160 -6.04 9.75 2.89
CA GLY A 160 -4.85 10.02 3.70
C GLY A 160 -4.19 8.76 4.24
N ARG A 161 -4.54 7.56 3.75
CA ARG A 161 -3.93 6.31 4.22
C ARG A 161 -2.62 6.06 3.48
N SER A 162 -1.51 6.01 4.22
CA SER A 162 -0.19 5.62 3.70
C SER A 162 -0.09 4.10 3.48
N PRO A 163 0.92 3.62 2.73
CA PRO A 163 1.23 2.20 2.60
C PRO A 163 1.44 1.53 3.96
N LEU A 164 2.14 2.21 4.89
CA LEU A 164 2.36 1.68 6.23
C LEU A 164 1.05 1.53 7.01
N PHE A 165 0.18 2.55 6.97
CA PHE A 165 -1.11 2.50 7.65
C PHE A 165 -1.97 1.32 7.16
N ILE A 166 -2.05 1.11 5.83
CA ILE A 166 -2.88 0.03 5.29
C ILE A 166 -2.30 -1.36 5.61
N ALA A 167 -0.97 -1.52 5.58
CA ALA A 167 -0.29 -2.74 5.98
C ALA A 167 -0.59 -3.07 7.46
N CYS A 168 -0.47 -2.09 8.36
CA CYS A 168 -0.78 -2.28 9.78
C CYS A 168 -2.24 -2.64 10.01
N ARG A 169 -3.18 -1.98 9.32
CA ARG A 169 -4.62 -2.27 9.47
C ARG A 169 -5.01 -3.69 9.05
N LEU A 170 -4.31 -4.24 8.07
CA LEU A 170 -4.59 -5.56 7.51
C LEU A 170 -3.68 -6.66 8.06
N GLY A 171 -2.78 -6.32 8.99
CA GLY A 171 -1.93 -7.30 9.66
C GLY A 171 -0.65 -7.69 8.90
N HIS A 172 -0.23 -6.94 7.88
CA HIS A 172 0.93 -7.31 7.07
C HIS A 172 2.25 -6.89 7.72
N LEU A 173 2.69 -7.65 8.73
CA LEU A 173 3.89 -7.37 9.52
C LEU A 173 5.16 -7.26 8.66
N ASP A 174 5.38 -8.18 7.72
CA ASP A 174 6.59 -8.18 6.90
C ASP A 174 6.68 -6.95 6.00
N VAL A 175 5.54 -6.51 5.45
CA VAL A 175 5.45 -5.27 4.68
C VAL A 175 5.68 -4.06 5.59
N ALA A 176 5.09 -4.03 6.79
CA ALA A 176 5.28 -2.93 7.73
C ALA A 176 6.76 -2.78 8.12
N CYS A 177 7.44 -3.89 8.41
CA CYS A 177 8.89 -3.93 8.66
C CYS A 177 9.70 -3.38 7.48
N LEU A 178 9.36 -3.80 6.27
CA LEU A 178 10.01 -3.31 5.05
C LEU A 178 9.84 -1.79 4.90
N LEU A 179 8.61 -1.29 5.00
CA LEU A 179 8.30 0.13 4.86
C LEU A 179 9.04 0.98 5.91
N LEU A 180 9.06 0.55 7.17
CA LEU A 180 9.82 1.21 8.24
C LEU A 180 11.32 1.21 7.96
N SER A 181 11.87 0.10 7.44
CA SER A 181 13.29 0.04 7.07
C SER A 181 13.66 0.98 5.91
N CYS A 182 12.67 1.36 5.10
CA CYS A 182 12.80 2.32 4.02
C CYS A 182 12.40 3.76 4.43
N GLY A 183 12.21 4.02 5.73
CA GLY A 183 11.99 5.36 6.27
C GLY A 183 10.54 5.84 6.26
N ALA A 184 9.56 4.94 6.22
CA ALA A 184 8.15 5.31 6.36
C ALA A 184 7.88 6.04 7.68
N ASP A 185 7.09 7.12 7.64
CA ASP A 185 6.68 7.84 8.84
C ASP A 185 5.60 7.05 9.62
N ALA A 186 6.00 6.49 10.76
CA ALA A 186 5.12 5.74 11.66
C ALA A 186 4.03 6.59 12.32
N ASN A 187 4.11 7.93 12.21
CA ASN A 187 3.16 8.88 12.77
C ASN A 187 2.29 9.55 11.71
N LEU A 188 2.44 9.20 10.43
CA LEU A 188 1.67 9.78 9.34
C LEU A 188 0.17 9.46 9.47
N ARG A 189 -0.66 10.50 9.46
CA ARG A 189 -2.07 10.39 9.86
C ARG A 189 -3.00 10.37 8.66
N THR A 190 -4.05 9.55 8.79
CA THR A 190 -5.19 9.60 7.87
C THR A 190 -5.99 10.90 8.02
N LYS A 191 -6.87 11.18 7.05
CA LYS A 191 -7.81 12.32 7.13
C LYS A 191 -8.74 12.26 8.35
N PHE A 192 -8.89 11.09 8.97
CA PHE A 192 -9.68 10.87 10.18
C PHE A 192 -8.85 10.98 11.48
N GLY A 193 -7.56 11.31 11.37
CA GLY A 193 -6.66 11.42 12.51
C GLY A 193 -6.24 10.09 13.10
N ALA A 194 -6.34 8.98 12.35
CA ALA A 194 -5.77 7.69 12.77
C ALA A 194 -4.33 7.53 12.29
N ALA A 195 -3.45 7.06 13.18
CA ALA A 195 -2.05 6.71 12.91
C ALA A 195 -1.89 5.19 12.65
N PRO A 196 -0.76 4.73 12.08
CA PRO A 196 -0.47 3.31 11.89
C PRO A 196 -0.59 2.47 13.17
N LEU A 197 -0.20 3.01 14.33
CA LEU A 197 -0.31 2.33 15.61
C LEU A 197 -1.78 2.10 16.02
N ASP A 198 -2.67 3.06 15.76
CA ASP A 198 -4.12 2.90 16.00
C ASP A 198 -4.69 1.75 15.17
N ALA A 199 -4.22 1.62 13.92
CA ALA A 199 -4.63 0.55 13.03
C ALA A 199 -4.10 -0.81 13.48
N ALA A 200 -2.83 -0.89 13.91
CA ALA A 200 -2.24 -2.10 14.46
C ALA A 200 -2.99 -2.60 15.71
N CYS A 201 -3.41 -1.68 16.59
CA CYS A 201 -4.14 -2.04 17.82
C CYS A 201 -5.54 -2.62 17.57
N GLN A 202 -6.11 -2.42 16.38
CA GLN A 202 -7.40 -2.98 15.98
C GLN A 202 -7.29 -4.39 15.38
N VAL A 203 -6.08 -4.85 15.06
CA VAL A 203 -5.83 -6.21 14.57
C VAL A 203 -6.00 -7.20 15.74
N GLN A 204 -6.43 -8.43 15.43
CA GLN A 204 -6.62 -9.47 16.45
C GLN A 204 -5.34 -10.29 16.66
N GLY A 205 -5.16 -10.76 17.90
CA GLY A 205 -4.14 -11.74 18.27
C GLY A 205 -2.71 -11.19 18.31
N ASP A 206 -1.74 -12.11 18.23
CA ASP A 206 -0.31 -11.82 18.42
C ASP A 206 0.26 -10.89 17.34
N LEU A 207 -0.41 -10.82 16.18
CA LEU A 207 -0.03 -9.95 15.08
C LEU A 207 -0.10 -8.46 15.46
N ALA A 208 -1.09 -8.09 16.27
CA ALA A 208 -1.20 -6.72 16.80
C ALA A 208 -0.01 -6.37 17.69
N VAL A 209 0.47 -7.33 18.50
CA VAL A 209 1.63 -7.17 19.38
C VAL A 209 2.90 -6.98 18.54
N GLY A 210 3.10 -7.81 17.51
CA GLY A 210 4.24 -7.68 16.60
C GLY A 210 4.26 -6.35 15.85
N LEU A 211 3.11 -5.94 15.29
CA LEU A 211 2.98 -4.65 14.61
C LEU A 211 3.23 -3.48 15.56
N ALA A 212 2.60 -3.47 16.73
CA ALA A 212 2.81 -2.41 17.73
C ALA A 212 4.28 -2.34 18.19
N ALA A 213 4.91 -3.49 18.45
CA ALA A 213 6.33 -3.56 18.79
C ALA A 213 7.19 -2.92 17.69
N THR A 214 7.00 -3.32 16.43
CA THR A 214 7.78 -2.78 15.31
C THR A 214 7.57 -1.29 15.09
N LEU A 215 6.33 -0.80 15.18
CA LEU A 215 6.01 0.61 15.04
C LEU A 215 6.63 1.47 16.14
N VAL A 216 6.67 0.96 17.37
CA VAL A 216 7.23 1.69 18.51
C VAL A 216 8.76 1.61 18.52
N ASP A 217 9.32 0.41 18.37
CA ASP A 217 10.76 0.16 18.51
C ASP A 217 11.58 0.63 17.30
N VAL A 218 11.04 0.48 16.09
CA VAL A 218 11.72 0.84 14.85
C VAL A 218 11.20 2.16 14.29
N GLY A 219 9.88 2.35 14.29
CA GLY A 219 9.24 3.50 13.68
C GLY A 219 9.15 4.75 14.55
N GLY A 220 9.34 4.64 15.87
CA GLY A 220 9.15 5.76 16.80
C GLY A 220 7.70 6.27 16.83
N ALA A 221 6.72 5.36 16.76
CA ALA A 221 5.31 5.70 16.83
C ALA A 221 4.94 6.35 18.19
N ASP A 222 4.13 7.40 18.13
CA ASP A 222 3.56 8.07 19.29
C ASP A 222 2.53 7.16 19.98
N LEU A 223 2.80 6.83 21.24
CA LEU A 223 2.00 5.91 22.07
C LEU A 223 0.71 6.56 22.61
N ASP A 224 0.68 7.88 22.69
CA ASP A 224 -0.31 8.64 23.47
C ASP A 224 -1.23 9.49 22.59
N PHE A 225 -0.98 9.49 21.29
CA PHE A 225 -1.83 10.21 20.36
C PHE A 225 -3.26 9.65 20.34
N SER A 226 -4.24 10.55 20.37
CA SER A 226 -5.67 10.22 20.40
C SER A 226 -6.47 11.04 19.38
N GLY A 227 -6.03 11.06 18.11
CA GLY A 227 -6.74 11.78 17.03
C GLY A 227 -8.14 11.23 16.75
N THR A 228 -8.27 9.90 16.79
CA THR A 228 -9.56 9.20 16.67
C THR A 228 -10.44 9.38 17.92
N GLY A 229 -9.83 9.71 19.06
CA GLY A 229 -10.49 9.92 20.34
C GLY A 229 -10.31 8.80 21.36
N CYS A 230 -9.51 7.80 21.00
CA CYS A 230 -8.98 6.80 21.91
C CYS A 230 -7.46 6.76 21.70
N THR A 231 -6.69 6.51 22.77
CA THR A 231 -5.27 6.16 22.63
C THR A 231 -5.11 4.71 22.16
N PRO A 232 -3.94 4.34 21.62
CA PRO A 232 -3.56 2.94 21.39
C PRO A 232 -3.80 2.05 22.61
N LEU A 233 -3.39 2.51 23.80
CA LEU A 233 -3.59 1.78 25.06
C LEU A 233 -5.08 1.61 25.38
N PHE A 234 -5.87 2.67 25.25
CA PHE A 234 -7.32 2.59 25.47
C PHE A 234 -7.97 1.58 24.53
N THR A 235 -7.56 1.56 23.26
CA THR A 235 -8.04 0.60 22.27
C THR A 235 -7.70 -0.83 22.68
N ALA A 236 -6.44 -1.10 23.06
CA ALA A 236 -6.00 -2.41 23.54
C ALA A 236 -6.79 -2.89 24.77
N CYS A 237 -7.04 -2.00 25.75
CA CYS A 237 -7.86 -2.31 26.92
C CYS A 237 -9.32 -2.58 26.56
N SER A 238 -9.90 -1.79 25.65
CA SER A 238 -11.30 -1.94 25.21
C SER A 238 -11.56 -3.25 24.47
N LEU A 239 -10.55 -3.78 23.76
CA LEU A 239 -10.60 -5.05 23.05
C LEU A 239 -10.17 -6.24 23.92
N GLY A 240 -9.71 -5.99 25.16
CA GLY A 240 -9.25 -7.05 26.06
C GLY A 240 -7.88 -7.64 25.70
N HIS A 241 -7.06 -6.92 24.93
CA HIS A 241 -5.74 -7.37 24.47
C HIS A 241 -4.67 -7.15 25.55
N VAL A 242 -4.65 -8.01 26.56
CA VAL A 242 -3.74 -7.90 27.73
C VAL A 242 -2.27 -7.77 27.33
N THR A 243 -1.79 -8.63 26.42
CA THR A 243 -0.38 -8.64 25.97
C THR A 243 0.00 -7.35 25.25
N LEU A 244 -0.91 -6.82 24.43
CA LEU A 244 -0.69 -5.56 23.72
C LEU A 244 -0.69 -4.38 24.70
N ALA A 245 -1.65 -4.34 25.63
CA ALA A 245 -1.70 -3.31 26.66
C ALA A 245 -0.42 -3.31 27.50
N LYS A 246 0.07 -4.50 27.87
CA LYS A 246 1.35 -4.66 28.57
C LYS A 246 2.51 -4.12 27.75
N LEU A 247 2.60 -4.47 26.46
CA LEU A 247 3.66 -3.96 25.59
C LEU A 247 3.65 -2.43 25.50
N LEU A 248 2.48 -1.81 25.36
CA LEU A 248 2.36 -0.35 25.29
C LEU A 248 2.79 0.33 26.61
N LEU A 249 2.38 -0.24 27.75
CA LEU A 249 2.77 0.24 29.07
C LEU A 249 4.26 0.07 29.36
N ASP A 250 4.83 -1.08 29.01
CA ASP A 250 6.28 -1.35 29.11
C ASP A 250 7.11 -0.36 28.26
N ARG A 251 6.50 0.26 27.25
CA ARG A 251 7.10 1.29 26.38
C ARG A 251 6.75 2.72 26.78
N GLY A 252 6.04 2.90 27.89
CA GLY A 252 5.80 4.21 28.49
C GLY A 252 4.53 4.92 28.02
N ALA A 253 3.53 4.20 27.51
CA ALA A 253 2.22 4.78 27.24
C ALA A 253 1.59 5.33 28.53
N ASP A 254 1.01 6.53 28.46
CA ASP A 254 0.33 7.16 29.59
C ASP A 254 -1.00 6.45 29.87
N VAL A 255 -1.07 5.86 31.06
CA VAL A 255 -2.19 5.05 31.53
C VAL A 255 -3.45 5.87 31.85
N ASP A 256 -3.30 7.17 32.14
CA ASP A 256 -4.37 8.03 32.65
C ASP A 256 -5.04 8.88 31.56
N ILE A 257 -4.62 8.77 30.29
CA ILE A 257 -5.24 9.54 29.20
C ILE A 257 -6.71 9.13 29.05
N LYS A 258 -7.57 10.15 29.04
CA LYS A 258 -9.01 9.99 28.84
C LYS A 258 -9.35 9.99 27.36
N ALA A 259 -10.15 9.01 26.96
CA ALA A 259 -10.79 9.01 25.65
C ALA A 259 -11.84 10.14 25.54
N LYS A 260 -12.36 10.38 24.33
CA LYS A 260 -13.38 11.42 24.04
C LYS A 260 -14.66 11.28 24.88
N ASN A 261 -14.98 10.07 25.34
CA ASN A 261 -16.12 9.80 26.22
C ASN A 261 -15.84 10.09 27.71
N GLY A 262 -14.63 10.56 28.04
CA GLY A 262 -14.21 10.90 29.40
C GLY A 262 -13.68 9.73 30.23
N PHE A 263 -13.63 8.53 29.68
CA PHE A 263 -13.15 7.33 30.38
C PHE A 263 -11.67 7.10 30.18
N THR A 264 -11.01 6.60 31.22
CA THR A 264 -9.64 6.06 31.20
C THR A 264 -9.62 4.59 30.78
N CYS A 265 -8.43 4.02 30.60
CA CYS A 265 -8.26 2.58 30.40
C CYS A 265 -8.80 1.78 31.61
N LEU A 266 -8.56 2.27 32.83
CA LEU A 266 -9.02 1.64 34.07
C LEU A 266 -10.55 1.65 34.17
N ASP A 267 -11.19 2.76 33.80
CA ASP A 267 -12.64 2.88 33.71
C ASP A 267 -13.29 1.78 32.84
N VAL A 268 -12.67 1.46 31.70
CA VAL A 268 -13.18 0.44 30.76
C VAL A 268 -12.92 -0.97 31.31
N ALA A 269 -11.74 -1.21 31.87
CA ALA A 269 -11.42 -2.47 32.56
C ALA A 269 -12.41 -2.72 33.72
N ILE A 270 -12.83 -1.66 34.43
CA ILE A 270 -13.82 -1.77 35.51
C ILE A 270 -15.25 -1.91 34.98
N ARG A 271 -15.68 -1.19 33.95
CA ARG A 271 -17.09 -1.17 33.49
C ARG A 271 -17.57 -2.41 32.75
N SER A 272 -16.68 -3.24 32.23
CA SER A 272 -17.01 -4.53 31.60
C SER A 272 -17.60 -5.58 32.57
N ARG A 273 -18.23 -5.17 33.69
CA ARG A 273 -18.78 -6.04 34.77
C ARG A 273 -20.03 -6.83 34.35
N HIS A 274 -20.53 -6.65 33.14
CA HIS A 274 -21.83 -7.15 32.73
C HIS A 274 -21.80 -8.38 31.81
N ASP A 275 -20.61 -8.92 31.50
CA ASP A 275 -20.45 -10.18 30.77
C ASP A 275 -19.72 -11.20 31.67
N ASP A 276 -20.50 -12.11 32.27
CA ASP A 276 -20.04 -13.09 33.27
C ASP A 276 -19.35 -14.33 32.66
N SER A 277 -18.92 -14.27 31.40
CA SER A 277 -18.11 -15.33 30.82
C SER A 277 -16.73 -15.40 31.50
N GLU A 278 -16.38 -16.55 32.09
CA GLU A 278 -15.10 -16.81 32.80
C GLU A 278 -13.84 -16.30 32.06
N PRO A 279 -13.65 -16.51 30.73
CA PRO A 279 -12.48 -15.97 30.03
C PRO A 279 -12.44 -14.42 29.99
N THR A 280 -13.61 -13.77 29.99
CA THR A 280 -13.73 -12.30 30.00
C THR A 280 -13.42 -11.74 31.37
N LYS A 281 -13.84 -12.44 32.43
CA LYS A 281 -13.53 -12.10 33.83
C LYS A 281 -12.04 -12.19 34.14
N LEU A 282 -11.34 -13.23 33.66
CA LEU A 282 -9.90 -13.38 33.87
C LEU A 282 -9.10 -12.27 33.15
N ARG A 283 -9.40 -12.02 31.87
CA ARG A 283 -8.74 -10.96 31.08
C ARG A 283 -8.89 -9.59 31.73
N ARG A 284 -10.08 -9.32 32.25
CA ARG A 284 -10.40 -8.10 32.97
C ARG A 284 -9.56 -7.92 34.24
N LEU A 285 -9.48 -8.94 35.09
CA LEU A 285 -8.68 -8.87 36.32
C LEU A 285 -7.19 -8.65 36.01
N LEU A 286 -6.68 -9.28 34.95
CA LEU A 286 -5.33 -9.07 34.46
C LEU A 286 -5.09 -7.64 33.95
N LEU A 287 -6.05 -7.06 33.22
CA LEU A 287 -5.95 -5.65 32.79
C LEU A 287 -6.02 -4.69 33.98
N GLU A 288 -6.92 -4.93 34.94
CA GLU A 288 -7.06 -4.09 36.13
C GLU A 288 -5.77 -4.10 36.96
N SER A 289 -5.20 -5.29 37.24
CA SER A 289 -3.92 -5.37 37.96
C SER A 289 -2.78 -4.72 37.18
N LEU A 290 -2.70 -4.97 35.87
CA LEU A 290 -1.66 -4.40 35.01
C LEU A 290 -1.69 -2.88 35.00
N LEU A 291 -2.87 -2.27 34.85
CA LEU A 291 -3.04 -0.81 34.83
C LEU A 291 -2.66 -0.19 36.17
N LEU A 292 -3.08 -0.81 37.29
CA LEU A 292 -2.74 -0.34 38.64
C LEU A 292 -1.23 -0.47 38.93
N GLU A 293 -0.59 -1.55 38.49
CA GLU A 293 0.87 -1.72 38.60
C GLU A 293 1.64 -0.61 37.85
N HIS A 294 1.08 -0.09 36.76
CA HIS A 294 1.64 1.01 35.99
C HIS A 294 1.14 2.40 36.42
N GLY A 295 0.50 2.50 37.60
CA GLY A 295 0.19 3.77 38.25
C GLY A 295 -1.14 4.40 37.86
N ALA A 296 -2.08 3.64 37.28
CA ALA A 296 -3.42 4.14 36.98
C ALA A 296 -4.12 4.69 38.22
N LYS A 297 -4.72 5.88 38.11
CA LYS A 297 -5.45 6.51 39.22
C LYS A 297 -6.90 6.00 39.30
N LEU A 298 -7.34 5.72 40.54
CA LEU A 298 -8.73 5.40 40.88
C LEU A 298 -9.65 6.62 40.87
#